data_AF-A0A8J6LBX5-F1
#
_entry.id   AF-A0A8J6LBX5-F1
#
_cell.length_a   1.000
_cell.length_b   1.000
_cell.length_c   1.000
_cell.angle_alpha   90.00
_cell.angle_beta   90.00
_cell.angle_gamma   90.00
#
_symmetry.space_group_name_H-M   'P 1'
#
loop_
_entity.id
_entity.type
_entity.pdbx_description
1 polymer ?
#
loop_
_entity_poly.entity_id
_entity_poly.type
_entity_poly.pdbx_seq_one_letter_code
_entity_poly.pdbx_strand_id
1 'polypeptide(L)'
;MDTDASNDSSIDCKSPSIVESVQNTSVNVLASKKSLQRGIKSSFSENILMTYFGELSKKKKPTSLWTQYSMLRSTLSVHHDVDISKYLRLKALLKRKSLGYKPKRSKTLTSLEINRFLNEAPDEKYLFTKVALVIGINGACSRQELCKLKINDVEDLGSAALIKIPDARTKKTRMFTITGEFYEIYKKYATLRPSNAYERRFFLNYQNGKCTVQPVGGCGLNPLDHAVAVDDARTTGTQDIYPETEQQDPEDKKNNPVAEPSTHRNLKDAQDTICTPQPHLPHLVYKFLFHLA
;
A
#
# COMPACT_ATOMS: atom_id res chain seq x y z
N MET A 1 29.46 -46.60 70.59
CA MET A 1 30.73 -46.24 71.22
C MET A 1 31.79 -46.55 70.18
N ASP A 2 32.44 -45.62 69.50
CA ASP A 2 32.50 -44.16 69.60
C ASP A 2 32.89 -43.60 68.22
N THR A 3 32.77 -42.29 68.12
CA THR A 3 33.09 -41.32 67.06
C THR A 3 34.47 -41.48 66.42
N ASP A 4 34.64 -41.11 65.13
CA ASP A 4 35.43 -39.91 64.77
C ASP A 4 35.57 -39.61 63.26
N ALA A 5 35.30 -38.33 62.95
CA ALA A 5 35.86 -37.41 61.96
C ALA A 5 36.17 -37.88 60.51
N SER A 6 35.27 -37.54 59.58
CA SER A 6 35.59 -37.34 58.16
C SER A 6 35.78 -35.85 57.88
N ASN A 7 37.00 -35.48 57.49
CA ASN A 7 37.46 -34.15 57.14
C ASN A 7 36.73 -33.60 55.89
N ASP A 8 36.05 -32.47 56.03
CA ASP A 8 35.55 -31.65 54.92
C ASP A 8 36.66 -30.70 54.47
N SER A 9 37.41 -31.10 53.44
CA SER A 9 38.27 -30.16 52.71
C SER A 9 37.56 -29.75 51.43
N SER A 10 36.83 -28.64 51.51
CA SER A 10 36.42 -27.83 50.36
C SER A 10 37.67 -27.44 49.56
N ILE A 11 37.92 -28.16 48.48
CA ILE A 11 38.95 -27.81 47.51
C ILE A 11 38.36 -26.73 46.60
N ASP A 12 38.56 -25.47 46.98
CA ASP A 12 38.32 -24.31 46.11
C ASP A 12 39.44 -24.26 45.04
N CYS A 13 39.31 -25.12 44.03
CA CYS A 13 40.19 -25.15 42.86
C CYS A 13 39.72 -24.14 41.82
N LYS A 14 39.75 -22.84 42.14
CA LYS A 14 39.82 -21.81 41.12
C LYS A 14 41.01 -20.92 41.39
N SER A 15 42.12 -21.22 40.70
CA SER A 15 43.28 -20.33 40.64
C SER A 15 42.81 -18.89 40.34
N PRO A 16 43.19 -17.89 41.16
CA PRO A 16 42.80 -16.50 40.97
C PRO A 16 43.06 -15.97 39.56
N SER A 17 44.10 -16.47 38.89
CA SER A 17 44.47 -16.08 37.52
C SER A 17 43.46 -16.51 36.44
N ILE A 18 42.71 -17.59 36.65
CA ILE A 18 41.69 -18.05 35.69
C ILE A 18 40.41 -17.22 35.84
N VAL A 19 40.05 -16.84 37.07
CA VAL A 19 38.88 -15.99 37.34
C VAL A 19 39.11 -14.57 36.82
N GLU A 20 40.31 -14.03 37.04
CA GLU A 20 40.70 -12.69 36.61
C GLU A 20 40.85 -12.60 35.08
N SER A 21 41.38 -13.63 34.41
CA SER A 21 41.45 -13.67 32.95
C SER A 21 40.06 -13.78 32.31
N VAL A 22 39.15 -14.59 32.85
CA VAL A 22 37.76 -14.69 32.34
C VAL A 22 36.97 -13.38 32.58
N GLN A 23 37.16 -12.72 33.72
CA GLN A 23 36.57 -11.41 34.01
C GLN A 23 37.14 -10.33 33.07
N ASN A 24 38.45 -10.28 32.87
CA ASN A 24 39.10 -9.31 31.99
C ASN A 24 38.73 -9.52 30.51
N THR A 25 38.63 -10.77 30.04
CA THR A 25 38.15 -11.07 28.68
C THR A 25 36.70 -10.63 28.51
N SER A 26 35.84 -10.88 29.50
CA SER A 26 34.43 -10.46 29.46
C SER A 26 34.30 -8.93 29.46
N VAL A 27 35.05 -8.24 30.31
CA VAL A 27 35.07 -6.76 30.41
C VAL A 27 35.63 -6.12 29.14
N ASN A 28 36.68 -6.68 28.54
CA ASN A 28 37.27 -6.19 27.30
C ASN A 28 36.36 -6.42 26.08
N VAL A 29 35.67 -7.56 26.01
CA VAL A 29 34.64 -7.82 24.99
C VAL A 29 33.46 -6.85 25.15
N LEU A 30 33.03 -6.56 26.38
CA LEU A 30 32.01 -5.56 26.68
C LEU A 30 32.46 -4.12 26.34
N ALA A 31 33.71 -3.77 26.62
CA ALA A 31 34.27 -2.45 26.32
C ALA A 31 34.44 -2.22 24.81
N SER A 32 34.91 -3.23 24.07
CA SER A 32 35.00 -3.22 22.61
C SER A 32 33.62 -3.15 21.94
N LYS A 33 32.64 -3.90 22.44
CA LYS A 33 31.24 -3.77 22.00
C LYS A 33 30.69 -2.36 22.29
N LYS A 34 31.03 -1.76 23.44
CA LYS A 34 30.62 -0.39 23.79
C LYS A 34 31.26 0.69 22.91
N SER A 35 32.50 0.55 22.45
CA SER A 35 33.13 1.54 21.55
C SER A 35 32.58 1.44 20.12
N LEU A 36 32.38 0.23 19.61
CA LEU A 36 31.78 -0.01 18.30
C LEU A 36 30.31 0.44 18.25
N GLN A 37 29.54 0.15 19.31
CA GLN A 37 28.17 0.65 19.45
C GLN A 37 28.11 2.18 19.56
N ARG A 38 29.12 2.84 20.15
CA ARG A 38 29.18 4.32 20.19
C ARG A 38 29.41 4.92 18.80
N GLY A 39 30.24 4.30 17.97
CA GLY A 39 30.44 4.71 16.57
C GLY A 39 29.21 4.48 15.69
N ILE A 40 28.49 3.37 15.90
CA ILE A 40 27.25 3.05 15.15
C ILE A 40 26.06 3.92 15.60
N LYS A 41 25.95 4.22 16.91
CA LYS A 41 24.94 5.18 17.40
C LYS A 41 25.17 6.59 16.87
N SER A 42 26.42 6.98 16.62
CA SER A 42 26.71 8.29 16.02
C SER A 42 26.27 8.36 14.55
N SER A 43 26.44 7.29 13.77
CA SER A 43 26.06 7.24 12.35
C SER A 43 24.54 7.24 12.10
N PHE A 44 23.74 6.80 13.09
CA PHE A 44 22.27 6.83 13.05
C PHE A 44 21.67 7.80 14.07
N SER A 45 22.40 8.87 14.39
CA SER A 45 21.90 9.92 15.27
C SER A 45 20.67 10.61 14.68
N GLU A 46 19.83 11.17 15.56
CA GLU A 46 18.60 11.85 15.16
C GLU A 46 18.86 12.99 14.15
N ASN A 47 19.96 13.72 14.29
CA ASN A 47 20.32 14.82 13.38
C ASN A 47 20.65 14.31 11.97
N ILE A 48 21.38 13.21 11.84
CA ILE A 48 21.71 12.62 10.54
C ILE A 48 20.43 12.16 9.84
N LEU A 49 19.55 11.46 10.56
CA LEU A 49 18.27 11.02 10.01
C LEU A 49 17.37 12.20 9.66
N MET A 50 17.37 13.26 10.47
CA MET A 50 16.66 14.50 10.14
C MET A 50 17.11 15.10 8.81
N THR A 51 18.42 15.20 8.57
CA THR A 51 18.96 15.69 7.30
C THR A 51 18.59 14.77 6.14
N TYR A 52 18.74 13.45 6.32
CA TYR A 52 18.36 12.45 5.32
C TYR A 52 16.88 12.54 4.93
N PHE A 53 15.97 12.54 5.90
CA PHE A 53 14.53 12.67 5.65
C PHE A 53 14.17 14.07 5.14
N GLY A 54 14.94 15.10 5.51
CA GLY A 54 14.85 16.43 4.94
C GLY A 54 15.06 16.43 3.43
N GLU A 55 16.16 15.86 2.95
CA GLU A 55 16.45 15.73 1.51
C GLU A 55 15.46 14.81 0.79
N LEU A 56 15.11 13.68 1.42
CA LEU A 56 14.17 12.72 0.86
C LEU A 56 12.76 13.29 0.69
N SER A 57 12.33 14.17 1.60
CA SER A 57 11.03 14.84 1.55
C SER A 57 10.87 15.76 0.34
N LYS A 58 11.98 16.23 -0.26
CA LYS A 58 11.94 17.04 -1.49
C LYS A 58 11.54 16.20 -2.70
N LYS A 59 11.78 14.88 -2.66
CA LYS A 59 11.60 13.95 -3.79
C LYS A 59 10.42 12.99 -3.63
N LYS A 60 9.97 12.73 -2.39
CA LYS A 60 8.98 11.68 -2.07
C LYS A 60 7.73 12.28 -1.44
N LYS A 61 6.58 11.64 -1.71
CA LYS A 61 5.31 11.97 -1.06
C LYS A 61 5.39 11.66 0.45
N PRO A 62 4.66 12.41 1.30
CA PRO A 62 4.67 12.19 2.75
C PRO A 62 4.34 10.76 3.18
N THR A 63 3.41 10.09 2.49
CA THR A 63 3.09 8.67 2.76
C THR A 63 4.28 7.74 2.51
N SER A 64 4.97 7.90 1.37
CA SER A 64 6.18 7.14 1.07
C SER A 64 7.30 7.44 2.06
N LEU A 65 7.40 8.68 2.54
CA LEU A 65 8.36 9.10 3.55
C LEU A 65 8.13 8.35 4.87
N TRP A 66 6.87 8.24 5.32
CA TRP A 66 6.48 7.46 6.50
C TRP A 66 6.72 5.96 6.32
N THR A 67 6.54 5.41 5.11
CA THR A 67 6.91 4.03 4.79
C THR A 67 8.41 3.82 4.95
N GLN A 68 9.24 4.70 4.40
CA GLN A 68 10.69 4.62 4.53
C GLN A 68 11.15 4.75 5.98
N TYR A 69 10.54 5.65 6.75
CA TYR A 69 10.76 5.73 8.19
C TYR A 69 10.42 4.41 8.90
N SER A 70 9.27 3.80 8.58
CA SER A 70 8.86 2.53 9.20
C SER A 70 9.79 1.38 8.86
N MET A 71 10.21 1.27 7.59
CA MET A 71 11.19 0.26 7.16
C MET A 71 12.52 0.46 7.90
N LEU A 72 13.04 1.69 7.88
CA LEU A 72 14.30 2.02 8.55
C LEU A 72 14.23 1.76 10.06
N ARG A 73 13.10 2.09 10.69
CA ARG A 73 12.88 1.79 12.12
C ARG A 73 13.05 0.30 12.41
N SER A 74 12.39 -0.55 11.64
CA SER A 74 12.49 -2.00 11.82
C SER A 74 13.91 -2.50 11.58
N THR A 75 14.55 -2.07 10.50
CA THR A 75 15.91 -2.49 10.15
C THR A 75 16.93 -2.05 11.20
N LEU A 76 16.89 -0.79 11.63
CA LEU A 76 17.81 -0.27 12.64
C LEU A 76 17.59 -0.90 14.01
N SER A 77 16.33 -1.22 14.36
CA SER A 77 16.01 -1.93 15.59
C SER A 77 16.60 -3.34 15.60
N VAL A 78 16.51 -4.08 14.49
CA VAL A 78 16.96 -5.48 14.41
C VAL A 78 18.48 -5.59 14.25
N HIS A 79 19.07 -4.81 13.36
CA HIS A 79 20.47 -5.00 12.96
C HIS A 79 21.46 -4.09 13.71
N HIS A 80 20.99 -2.98 14.27
CA HIS A 80 21.87 -1.97 14.86
C HIS A 80 21.50 -1.62 16.32
N ASP A 81 20.46 -2.24 16.89
CA ASP A 81 19.95 -1.94 18.23
C ASP A 81 19.69 -0.42 18.44
N VAL A 82 19.24 0.25 17.37
CA VAL A 82 18.89 1.67 17.39
C VAL A 82 17.38 1.83 17.27
N ASP A 83 16.76 2.29 18.35
CA ASP A 83 15.33 2.60 18.37
C ASP A 83 15.05 4.07 18.00
N ILE A 84 14.86 4.32 16.70
CA ILE A 84 14.52 5.65 16.19
C ILE A 84 13.10 6.11 16.57
N SER A 85 12.29 5.25 17.20
CA SER A 85 10.96 5.66 17.68
C SER A 85 11.03 6.71 18.78
N LYS A 86 12.18 6.79 19.47
CA LYS A 86 12.48 7.79 20.51
C LYS A 86 12.85 9.15 19.93
N TYR A 87 13.10 9.25 18.62
CA TYR A 87 13.53 10.49 17.95
C TYR A 87 12.32 11.41 17.70
N LEU A 88 12.05 12.29 18.66
CA LEU A 88 10.88 13.17 18.66
C LEU A 88 10.96 14.25 17.58
N ARG A 89 12.15 14.82 17.32
CA ARG A 89 12.36 15.84 16.30
C ARG A 89 12.18 15.26 14.91
N LEU A 90 12.64 14.03 14.70
CA LEU A 90 12.42 13.29 13.45
C LEU A 90 10.93 13.07 13.19
N LYS A 91 10.20 12.54 14.17
CA LYS A 91 8.75 12.37 14.05
C LYS A 91 8.03 13.70 13.81
N ALA A 92 8.44 14.77 14.49
CA ALA A 92 7.87 16.11 14.29
C ALA A 92 8.11 16.64 12.88
N LEU A 93 9.31 16.45 12.31
CA LEU A 93 9.60 16.80 10.92
C LEU A 93 8.72 16.03 9.94
N LEU A 94 8.59 14.71 10.10
CA LEU A 94 7.73 13.87 9.25
C LEU A 94 6.26 14.30 9.33
N LYS A 95 5.75 14.59 10.54
CA LYS A 95 4.40 15.11 10.76
C LYS A 95 4.19 16.44 10.04
N ARG A 96 5.13 17.39 10.18
CA ARG A 96 5.07 18.70 9.51
C ARG A 96 5.03 18.55 7.99
N LYS A 97 5.83 17.65 7.43
CA LYS A 97 5.83 17.35 5.99
C LYS A 97 4.55 16.70 5.49
N SER A 98 3.78 16.04 6.37
CA SER A 98 2.48 15.46 6.03
C SER A 98 1.30 16.41 6.17
N LEU A 99 1.49 17.62 6.73
CA LEU A 99 0.39 18.58 6.88
C LEU A 99 -0.18 18.99 5.52
N GLY A 100 -1.51 19.03 5.42
CA GLY A 100 -2.23 19.37 4.20
C GLY A 100 -2.14 18.32 3.08
N TYR A 101 -1.40 17.23 3.26
CA TYR A 101 -1.29 16.20 2.24
C TYR A 101 -2.59 15.43 2.08
N LYS A 102 -3.16 15.49 0.87
CA LYS A 102 -4.31 14.69 0.47
C LYS A 102 -3.83 13.52 -0.42
N PRO A 103 -4.01 12.25 0.00
CA PRO A 103 -3.62 11.12 -0.82
C PRO A 103 -4.50 11.05 -2.08
N LYS A 104 -3.89 10.73 -3.22
CA LYS A 104 -4.64 10.38 -4.44
C LYS A 104 -5.44 9.11 -4.15
N ARG A 105 -6.75 9.18 -4.39
CA ARG A 105 -7.67 8.04 -4.29
C ARG A 105 -7.99 7.53 -5.71
N SER A 106 -8.43 6.28 -5.81
CA SER A 106 -9.07 5.78 -7.04
C SER A 106 -10.37 6.52 -7.27
N LYS A 107 -10.79 6.66 -8.53
CA LYS A 107 -12.14 7.13 -8.87
C LYS A 107 -13.14 6.18 -8.21
N THR A 108 -14.21 6.71 -7.63
CA THR A 108 -15.33 5.89 -7.18
C THR A 108 -16.26 5.71 -8.36
N LEU A 109 -16.62 4.47 -8.70
CA LEU A 109 -17.59 4.19 -9.75
C LEU A 109 -19.01 4.47 -9.23
N THR A 110 -19.81 5.13 -10.05
CA THR A 110 -21.24 5.31 -9.82
C THR A 110 -22.03 4.08 -10.24
N SER A 111 -23.22 3.89 -9.69
CA SER A 111 -24.09 2.78 -10.08
C SER A 111 -24.44 2.81 -11.57
N LEU A 112 -24.56 4.00 -12.18
CA LEU A 112 -24.80 4.14 -13.62
C LEU A 112 -23.61 3.63 -14.44
N GLU A 113 -22.38 4.04 -14.09
CA GLU A 113 -21.16 3.57 -14.76
C GLU A 113 -21.00 2.05 -14.63
N ILE A 114 -21.33 1.48 -13.45
CA ILE A 114 -21.28 0.04 -13.21
C ILE A 114 -22.29 -0.69 -14.11
N ASN A 115 -23.55 -0.27 -14.11
CA ASN A 115 -24.59 -0.89 -14.93
C ASN A 115 -24.29 -0.76 -16.43
N ARG A 116 -23.83 0.42 -16.87
CA ARG A 116 -23.37 0.66 -18.24
C ARG A 116 -22.26 -0.32 -18.62
N PHE A 117 -21.25 -0.48 -17.77
CA PHE A 117 -20.17 -1.43 -18.01
C PHE A 117 -20.65 -2.88 -18.07
N LEU A 118 -21.52 -3.30 -17.15
CA LEU A 118 -22.01 -4.69 -17.12
C LEU A 118 -22.87 -5.02 -18.35
N ASN A 119 -23.65 -4.06 -18.86
CA ASN A 119 -24.58 -4.27 -19.96
C ASN A 119 -23.97 -4.00 -21.35
N GLU A 120 -23.21 -2.92 -21.52
CA GLU A 120 -22.74 -2.47 -22.83
C GLU A 120 -21.35 -2.98 -23.21
N ALA A 121 -20.48 -3.26 -22.23
CA ALA A 121 -19.12 -3.66 -22.54
C ALA A 121 -19.09 -5.06 -23.19
N PRO A 122 -18.26 -5.31 -24.21
CA PRO A 122 -18.23 -6.60 -24.91
C PRO A 122 -17.70 -7.72 -24.01
N ASP A 123 -18.46 -8.83 -23.94
CA ASP A 123 -18.10 -10.01 -23.15
C ASP A 123 -16.81 -10.67 -23.66
N GLU A 124 -16.49 -10.58 -24.96
CA GLU A 124 -15.26 -11.13 -25.54
C GLU A 124 -13.98 -10.61 -24.88
N LYS A 125 -14.00 -9.36 -24.40
CA LYS A 125 -12.85 -8.71 -23.77
C LYS A 125 -13.01 -8.58 -22.25
N TYR A 126 -14.23 -8.31 -21.78
CA TYR A 126 -14.44 -7.86 -20.40
C TYR A 126 -15.24 -8.82 -19.53
N LEU A 127 -15.69 -9.99 -20.02
CA LEU A 127 -16.50 -10.92 -19.23
C LEU A 127 -15.87 -11.27 -17.87
N PHE A 128 -14.59 -11.63 -17.88
CA PHE A 128 -13.83 -11.88 -16.65
C PHE A 128 -13.88 -10.68 -15.68
N THR A 129 -13.66 -9.47 -16.20
CA THR A 129 -13.66 -8.23 -15.41
C THR A 129 -15.05 -7.90 -14.87
N LYS A 130 -16.12 -8.17 -15.63
CA LYS A 130 -17.51 -8.05 -15.17
C LYS A 130 -17.78 -8.99 -14.00
N VAL A 131 -17.37 -10.27 -14.09
CA VAL A 131 -17.50 -11.22 -12.99
C VAL A 131 -16.70 -10.78 -11.76
N ALA A 132 -15.46 -10.31 -11.95
CA ALA A 132 -14.64 -9.79 -10.86
C ALA A 132 -15.30 -8.57 -10.17
N LEU A 133 -15.91 -7.67 -10.94
CA LEU A 133 -16.65 -6.52 -10.42
C LEU A 133 -17.88 -6.96 -9.62
N VAL A 134 -18.68 -7.88 -10.16
CA VAL A 134 -19.87 -8.44 -9.51
C VAL A 134 -19.51 -9.09 -8.17
N ILE A 135 -18.52 -9.99 -8.16
CA ILE A 135 -18.05 -10.66 -6.94
C ILE A 135 -17.47 -9.64 -5.96
N GLY A 136 -16.71 -8.66 -6.48
CA GLY A 136 -16.10 -7.58 -5.71
C GLY A 136 -17.13 -6.71 -4.98
N ILE A 137 -18.20 -6.30 -5.65
CA ILE A 137 -19.26 -5.46 -5.09
C ILE A 137 -20.12 -6.26 -4.09
N ASN A 138 -20.62 -7.44 -4.48
CA ASN A 138 -21.51 -8.23 -3.62
C ASN A 138 -20.81 -8.71 -2.34
N GLY A 139 -19.53 -9.11 -2.48
CA GLY A 139 -18.76 -9.59 -1.35
C GLY A 139 -17.93 -8.53 -0.63
N ALA A 140 -17.89 -7.28 -1.10
CA ALA A 140 -16.90 -6.29 -0.67
C ALA A 140 -15.48 -6.90 -0.62
N CYS A 141 -15.07 -7.52 -1.73
CA CYS A 141 -13.82 -8.27 -1.83
C CYS A 141 -12.67 -7.36 -2.23
N SER A 142 -11.56 -7.44 -1.50
CA SER A 142 -10.31 -6.85 -1.91
C SER A 142 -9.74 -7.58 -3.14
N ARG A 143 -8.90 -6.89 -3.91
CA ARG A 143 -8.21 -7.45 -5.08
C ARG A 143 -7.46 -8.74 -4.73
N GLN A 144 -6.80 -8.78 -3.57
CA GLN A 144 -6.02 -9.94 -3.13
C GLN A 144 -6.91 -11.15 -2.81
N GLU A 145 -8.11 -10.93 -2.29
CA GLU A 145 -9.09 -12.01 -2.06
C GLU A 145 -9.59 -12.55 -3.39
N LEU A 146 -9.96 -11.68 -4.33
CA LEU A 146 -10.35 -12.09 -5.69
C LEU A 146 -9.24 -12.89 -6.38
N CYS A 147 -7.99 -12.44 -6.32
CA CYS A 147 -6.85 -13.15 -6.90
C CYS A 147 -6.64 -14.57 -6.36
N LYS A 148 -7.05 -14.81 -5.10
CA LYS A 148 -6.80 -16.06 -4.37
C LYS A 148 -8.01 -16.98 -4.32
N LEU A 149 -9.18 -16.50 -4.76
CA LEU A 149 -10.42 -17.26 -4.80
C LEU A 149 -10.22 -18.53 -5.63
N LYS A 150 -10.61 -19.68 -5.08
CA LYS A 150 -10.49 -20.98 -5.75
C LYS A 150 -11.85 -21.45 -6.26
N ILE A 151 -11.84 -22.41 -7.18
CA ILE A 151 -13.08 -23.03 -7.67
C ILE A 151 -13.86 -23.69 -6.52
N ASN A 152 -13.16 -24.39 -5.62
CA ASN A 152 -13.76 -25.09 -4.49
C ASN A 152 -14.42 -24.14 -3.48
N ASP A 153 -14.09 -22.85 -3.54
CA ASP A 153 -14.66 -21.82 -2.70
C ASP A 153 -16.00 -21.30 -3.27
N VAL A 154 -16.37 -21.73 -4.47
CA VAL A 154 -17.60 -21.35 -5.17
C VAL A 154 -18.50 -22.56 -5.32
N GLU A 155 -19.71 -22.45 -4.77
CA GLU A 155 -20.75 -23.48 -4.87
C GLU A 155 -21.88 -22.96 -5.75
N ASP A 156 -22.16 -23.69 -6.84
CA ASP A 156 -23.27 -23.38 -7.75
C ASP A 156 -24.55 -24.07 -7.28
N LEU A 157 -25.58 -23.27 -7.02
CA LEU A 157 -26.91 -23.71 -6.57
C LEU A 157 -27.94 -23.73 -7.71
N GLY A 158 -27.52 -23.50 -8.96
CA GLY A 158 -28.36 -23.54 -10.16
C GLY A 158 -29.13 -22.24 -10.45
N SER A 159 -29.56 -21.53 -9.41
CA SER A 159 -30.17 -20.18 -9.48
C SER A 159 -29.31 -19.09 -8.84
N ALA A 160 -28.26 -19.50 -8.14
CA ALA A 160 -27.41 -18.63 -7.34
C ALA A 160 -26.02 -19.25 -7.18
N ALA A 161 -25.00 -18.42 -6.99
CA ALA A 161 -23.66 -18.87 -6.65
C ALA A 161 -23.29 -18.43 -5.23
N LEU A 162 -22.94 -19.38 -4.36
CA LEU A 162 -22.48 -19.13 -3.00
C LEU A 162 -20.94 -19.09 -2.99
N ILE A 163 -20.38 -17.95 -2.56
CA ILE A 163 -18.94 -17.73 -2.54
C ILE A 163 -18.44 -17.68 -1.11
N LYS A 164 -17.40 -18.46 -0.81
CA LYS A 164 -16.77 -18.57 0.51
C LYS A 164 -15.37 -17.95 0.46
N ILE A 165 -15.13 -16.90 1.23
CA ILE A 165 -13.82 -16.25 1.28
C ILE A 165 -13.23 -16.42 2.68
N PRO A 166 -12.13 -17.19 2.84
CA PRO A 166 -11.43 -17.27 4.11
C PRO A 166 -10.64 -15.98 4.38
N ASP A 167 -10.88 -15.33 5.52
CA ASP A 167 -10.07 -14.20 5.96
C ASP A 167 -8.82 -14.70 6.70
N ALA A 168 -7.66 -14.55 6.07
CA ALA A 168 -6.38 -14.95 6.64
C ALA A 168 -6.01 -14.18 7.93
N ARG A 169 -6.52 -12.96 8.12
CA ARG A 169 -6.22 -12.13 9.30
C ARG A 169 -7.11 -12.47 10.48
N THR A 170 -8.41 -12.66 10.26
CA THR A 170 -9.37 -12.91 11.34
C THR A 170 -9.67 -14.39 11.57
N LYS A 171 -9.20 -15.28 10.69
CA LYS A 171 -9.47 -16.74 10.69
C LYS A 171 -10.96 -17.09 10.61
N LYS A 172 -11.81 -16.14 10.21
CA LYS A 172 -13.24 -16.34 9.99
C LYS A 172 -13.51 -16.38 8.50
N THR A 173 -14.41 -17.26 8.08
CA THR A 173 -14.84 -17.33 6.67
C THR A 173 -16.05 -16.43 6.48
N ARG A 174 -15.99 -15.54 5.49
CA ARG A 174 -17.13 -14.74 5.04
C ARG A 174 -17.79 -15.45 3.86
N MET A 175 -19.11 -15.44 3.81
CA MET A 175 -19.88 -16.04 2.73
C MET A 175 -20.89 -15.04 2.19
N PHE A 176 -21.12 -15.04 0.88
CA PHE A 176 -22.15 -14.23 0.24
C PHE A 176 -22.64 -14.92 -1.02
N THR A 177 -23.84 -14.54 -1.46
CA THR A 177 -24.52 -15.16 -2.58
C THR A 177 -24.67 -14.17 -3.72
N ILE A 178 -24.53 -14.65 -4.95
CA ILE A 178 -24.81 -13.91 -6.18
C ILE A 178 -26.05 -14.50 -6.83
N THR A 179 -27.04 -13.66 -7.13
CA THR A 179 -28.35 -14.05 -7.66
C THR A 179 -28.77 -13.16 -8.84
N GLY A 180 -29.80 -13.59 -9.58
CA GLY A 180 -30.42 -12.77 -10.63
C GLY A 180 -29.49 -12.50 -11.82
N GLU A 181 -29.53 -11.28 -12.36
CA GLU A 181 -28.73 -10.88 -13.54
C GLU A 181 -27.22 -11.08 -13.34
N PHE A 182 -26.75 -10.86 -12.11
CA PHE A 182 -25.35 -11.07 -11.75
C PHE A 182 -24.92 -12.55 -11.79
N TYR A 183 -25.84 -13.45 -11.50
CA TYR A 183 -25.59 -14.89 -11.60
C TYR A 183 -25.43 -15.32 -13.06
N GLU A 184 -26.18 -14.73 -14.00
CA GLU A 184 -26.03 -15.01 -15.43
C GLU A 184 -24.64 -14.61 -15.95
N ILE A 185 -24.10 -13.47 -15.49
CA ILE A 185 -22.73 -13.03 -15.84
C ILE A 185 -21.69 -14.01 -15.29
N TYR A 186 -21.85 -14.45 -14.04
CA TYR A 186 -21.01 -15.48 -13.43
C TYR A 186 -21.06 -16.80 -14.23
N LYS A 187 -22.27 -17.26 -14.57
CA LYS A 187 -22.52 -18.53 -15.25
C LYS A 187 -21.87 -18.58 -16.63
N LYS A 188 -21.93 -17.48 -17.39
CA LYS A 188 -21.23 -17.33 -18.67
C LYS A 188 -19.73 -17.60 -18.53
N TYR A 189 -19.08 -16.99 -17.54
CA TYR A 189 -17.64 -17.19 -17.30
C TYR A 189 -17.32 -18.60 -16.80
N ALA A 190 -18.12 -19.11 -15.86
CA ALA A 190 -17.94 -20.46 -15.31
C ALA A 190 -17.99 -21.53 -16.39
N THR A 191 -18.89 -21.38 -17.37
CA THR A 191 -19.04 -22.31 -18.51
C THR A 191 -17.84 -22.28 -19.46
N LEU A 192 -17.24 -21.10 -19.68
CA LEU A 192 -16.06 -20.95 -20.54
C LEU A 192 -14.77 -21.42 -19.87
N ARG A 193 -14.78 -21.63 -18.56
CA ARG A 193 -13.60 -22.02 -17.81
C ARG A 193 -13.25 -23.49 -18.13
N PRO A 194 -12.02 -23.78 -18.57
CA PRO A 194 -11.62 -25.15 -18.88
C PRO A 194 -11.62 -26.03 -17.61
N SER A 195 -12.29 -27.17 -17.67
CA SER A 195 -12.35 -28.14 -16.57
C SER A 195 -11.01 -28.83 -16.31
N ASN A 196 -10.14 -28.91 -17.34
CA ASN A 196 -8.84 -29.57 -17.30
C ASN A 196 -7.69 -28.66 -16.82
N ALA A 197 -7.99 -27.48 -16.27
CA ALA A 197 -6.96 -26.60 -15.72
C ALA A 197 -6.35 -27.19 -14.43
N TYR A 198 -5.03 -27.35 -14.40
CA TYR A 198 -4.29 -27.74 -13.19
C TYR A 198 -4.43 -26.68 -12.08
N GLU A 199 -4.49 -25.41 -12.48
CA GLU A 199 -4.66 -24.28 -11.56
C GLU A 199 -6.07 -24.25 -10.97
N ARG A 200 -6.13 -24.15 -9.64
CA ARG A 200 -7.35 -24.18 -8.84
C ARG A 200 -7.93 -22.79 -8.59
N ARG A 201 -7.23 -21.72 -8.96
CA ARG A 201 -7.78 -20.36 -8.92
C ARG A 201 -9.03 -20.28 -9.80
N PHE A 202 -10.06 -19.61 -9.28
CA PHE A 202 -11.30 -19.37 -10.00
C PHE A 202 -11.04 -18.53 -11.24
N PHE A 203 -10.32 -17.42 -11.05
CA PHE A 203 -9.98 -16.48 -12.12
C PHE A 203 -8.73 -16.88 -12.90
N LEU A 204 -8.94 -17.17 -14.18
CA LEU A 204 -7.91 -17.42 -15.17
C LEU A 204 -7.85 -16.29 -16.20
N ASN A 205 -6.70 -16.15 -16.86
CA ASN A 205 -6.49 -15.14 -17.89
C ASN A 205 -7.48 -15.36 -19.04
N TYR A 206 -8.19 -14.29 -19.40
CA TYR A 206 -9.31 -14.31 -20.34
C TYR A 206 -9.02 -13.35 -21.49
N GLN A 207 -9.02 -13.87 -22.71
CA GLN A 207 -8.72 -13.10 -23.92
C GLN A 207 -9.56 -13.63 -25.08
N ASN A 208 -10.10 -12.73 -25.90
CA ASN A 208 -10.83 -13.05 -27.13
C ASN A 208 -11.92 -14.11 -26.93
N GLY A 209 -12.75 -13.94 -25.89
CA GLY A 209 -13.86 -14.85 -25.60
C GLY A 209 -13.48 -16.16 -24.92
N LYS A 210 -12.20 -16.39 -24.58
CA LYS A 210 -11.71 -17.69 -24.08
C LYS A 210 -10.89 -17.57 -22.81
N CYS A 211 -11.09 -18.53 -21.91
CA CYS A 211 -10.26 -18.74 -20.73
C CYS A 211 -9.02 -19.55 -21.09
N THR A 212 -7.84 -19.01 -20.77
CA THR A 212 -6.57 -19.75 -20.82
C THR A 212 -6.34 -20.49 -19.51
N VAL A 213 -5.38 -21.43 -19.46
CA VAL A 213 -5.05 -22.18 -18.24
C VAL A 213 -4.21 -21.38 -17.22
N GLN A 214 -3.74 -20.19 -17.61
CA GLN A 214 -2.86 -19.38 -16.78
C GLN A 214 -3.67 -18.57 -15.75
N PRO A 215 -3.25 -18.54 -14.46
CA PRO A 215 -3.92 -17.72 -13.46
C PRO A 215 -3.79 -16.24 -13.77
N VAL A 216 -4.79 -15.46 -13.36
CA VAL A 216 -4.70 -14.00 -13.45
C VAL A 216 -3.63 -13.49 -12.48
N GLY A 217 -2.68 -12.72 -13.01
CA GLY A 217 -1.72 -11.98 -12.20
C GLY A 217 -2.41 -10.88 -11.40
N GLY A 218 -1.89 -10.55 -10.22
CA GLY A 218 -2.60 -9.64 -9.31
C GLY A 218 -3.00 -8.30 -9.95
N CYS A 219 -2.18 -7.73 -10.83
CA CYS A 219 -2.46 -6.45 -11.48
C CYS A 219 -3.57 -6.51 -12.55
N GLY A 220 -3.91 -7.70 -13.08
CA GLY A 220 -4.97 -7.86 -14.08
C GLY A 220 -6.40 -7.76 -13.53
N LEU A 221 -6.56 -7.64 -12.21
CA LEU A 221 -7.82 -7.56 -11.50
C LEU A 221 -8.16 -6.11 -11.10
N ASN A 222 -7.94 -5.13 -11.98
CA ASN A 222 -8.39 -3.75 -11.79
C ASN A 222 -9.61 -3.45 -12.69
N PRO A 223 -10.85 -3.75 -12.26
CA PRO A 223 -12.04 -3.47 -13.07
C PRO A 223 -12.20 -1.98 -13.42
N LEU A 224 -11.69 -1.10 -12.56
CA LEU A 224 -11.76 0.35 -12.72
C LEU A 224 -11.02 0.87 -13.96
N ASP A 225 -9.86 0.32 -14.30
CA ASP A 225 -9.08 0.78 -15.46
C ASP A 225 -9.80 0.42 -16.77
N HIS A 226 -10.66 -0.60 -16.75
CA HIS A 226 -11.38 -1.11 -17.92
C HIS A 226 -12.79 -0.52 -18.08
N ALA A 227 -13.48 -0.20 -16.97
CA ALA A 227 -14.78 0.46 -17.01
C ALA A 227 -14.69 1.89 -17.55
N VAL A 228 -13.61 2.62 -17.23
CA VAL A 228 -13.36 3.98 -17.75
C VAL A 228 -13.01 3.95 -19.25
N ALA A 229 -12.37 2.88 -19.74
CA ALA A 229 -12.03 2.75 -21.16
C ALA A 229 -13.25 2.62 -22.11
N VAL A 230 -14.46 2.41 -21.57
CA VAL A 230 -15.70 2.43 -22.35
C VAL A 230 -16.15 3.87 -22.64
N ASP A 231 -15.77 4.84 -21.80
CA ASP A 231 -16.15 6.25 -21.97
C ASP A 231 -15.28 6.97 -23.02
N ASP A 232 -13.99 6.61 -23.12
CA ASP A 232 -13.06 7.23 -24.07
C ASP A 232 -13.31 6.82 -25.53
N ALA A 233 -14.07 5.75 -25.78
CA ALA A 233 -14.37 5.27 -27.12
C ALA A 233 -15.49 6.04 -27.84
N ARG A 234 -16.11 7.05 -27.20
CA ARG A 234 -17.24 7.80 -27.77
C ARG A 234 -17.04 9.31 -27.89
N THR A 235 -15.93 9.88 -27.42
CA THR A 235 -15.69 11.34 -27.46
C THR A 235 -15.04 11.82 -28.78
N THR A 236 -15.47 11.27 -29.91
CA THR A 236 -15.33 11.93 -31.21
C THR A 236 -16.71 12.15 -31.80
N GLY A 237 -17.31 13.29 -31.46
CA GLY A 237 -18.57 13.74 -32.04
C GLY A 237 -19.56 14.23 -30.98
N THR A 238 -19.98 15.48 -31.16
CA THR A 238 -21.09 16.16 -30.48
C THR A 238 -20.71 16.91 -29.19
N GLN A 239 -20.39 18.20 -29.38
CA GLN A 239 -20.57 19.23 -28.36
C GLN A 239 -22.07 19.47 -28.20
N ASP A 240 -22.64 19.11 -27.05
CA ASP A 240 -23.97 19.56 -26.68
C ASP A 240 -23.91 20.62 -25.59
N ILE A 241 -24.55 21.73 -25.94
CA ILE A 241 -24.82 22.95 -25.20
C ILE A 241 -25.85 22.63 -24.11
N TYR A 242 -25.57 22.98 -22.85
CA TYR A 242 -26.59 22.97 -21.80
C TYR A 242 -27.29 24.34 -21.76
N PRO A 243 -28.63 24.43 -21.79
CA PRO A 243 -29.32 25.64 -21.39
C PRO A 243 -29.52 25.67 -19.86
N GLU A 244 -29.11 26.78 -19.24
CA GLU A 244 -29.51 27.14 -17.88
C GLU A 244 -31.02 27.38 -17.84
N THR A 245 -31.71 26.76 -16.89
CA THR A 245 -33.10 27.08 -16.58
C THR A 245 -33.14 27.94 -15.32
N GLU A 246 -33.47 29.21 -15.54
CA GLU A 246 -33.92 30.17 -14.55
C GLU A 246 -35.19 29.67 -13.84
N GLN A 247 -35.25 29.82 -12.52
CA GLN A 247 -36.49 29.93 -11.76
C GLN A 247 -36.35 31.08 -10.77
N GLN A 248 -37.23 32.07 -10.92
CA GLN A 248 -37.37 33.29 -10.13
C GLN A 248 -38.81 33.25 -9.57
N ASP A 249 -39.04 33.16 -8.25
CA ASP A 249 -39.23 34.22 -7.22
C ASP A 249 -40.66 34.06 -6.61
N PRO A 250 -41.07 34.63 -5.44
CA PRO A 250 -40.81 36.04 -5.08
C PRO A 250 -40.66 36.46 -3.59
N GLU A 251 -40.04 37.65 -3.50
CA GLU A 251 -40.20 38.80 -2.58
C GLU A 251 -40.11 38.63 -1.05
N ASP A 252 -39.13 39.34 -0.46
CA ASP A 252 -39.46 40.37 0.54
C ASP A 252 -38.44 41.54 0.58
N LYS A 253 -38.97 42.75 0.78
CA LYS A 253 -38.35 44.07 0.53
C LYS A 253 -37.49 44.59 1.70
N LYS A 254 -36.37 45.29 1.39
CA LYS A 254 -36.03 46.66 1.88
C LYS A 254 -34.62 47.16 1.50
N ASN A 255 -34.61 48.17 0.62
CA ASN A 255 -33.86 49.45 0.59
C ASN A 255 -32.39 49.57 1.06
N ASN A 256 -31.55 49.99 0.10
CA ASN A 256 -30.74 51.24 0.01
C ASN A 256 -29.23 51.06 -0.33
N PRO A 257 -28.62 52.05 -1.03
CA PRO A 257 -27.48 51.85 -1.94
C PRO A 257 -26.14 52.42 -1.43
N VAL A 258 -25.07 52.18 -2.20
CA VAL A 258 -23.94 53.09 -2.54
C VAL A 258 -22.54 52.43 -2.49
N ALA A 259 -21.76 52.74 -3.53
CA ALA A 259 -20.28 52.78 -3.66
C ALA A 259 -19.53 51.55 -4.20
N GLU A 260 -19.18 51.65 -5.49
CA GLU A 260 -17.87 51.30 -6.08
C GLU A 260 -16.73 52.14 -5.42
N PRO A 261 -15.43 51.73 -5.43
CA PRO A 261 -14.69 51.55 -6.70
C PRO A 261 -13.49 50.57 -6.75
N SER A 262 -13.14 50.23 -8.00
CA SER A 262 -11.80 50.09 -8.60
C SER A 262 -10.67 49.35 -7.85
N THR A 263 -10.06 48.35 -8.51
CA THR A 263 -8.74 48.55 -9.17
C THR A 263 -8.26 47.31 -9.93
N HIS A 264 -7.88 47.55 -11.19
CA HIS A 264 -6.98 46.72 -12.00
C HIS A 264 -5.62 46.49 -11.31
N ARG A 265 -5.05 45.27 -11.46
CA ARG A 265 -3.75 45.06 -12.13
C ARG A 265 -3.34 43.57 -12.24
N ASN A 266 -3.34 43.14 -13.50
CA ASN A 266 -2.35 42.32 -14.22
C ASN A 266 -1.90 40.93 -13.71
N LEU A 267 -2.39 39.95 -14.47
CA LEU A 267 -1.67 38.78 -14.97
C LEU A 267 -0.57 39.19 -15.98
N LYS A 268 0.57 38.50 -15.93
CA LYS A 268 1.54 38.20 -17.02
C LYS A 268 2.74 37.50 -16.35
N ASP A 269 2.85 36.19 -16.43
CA ASP A 269 3.40 35.38 -17.53
C ASP A 269 4.88 35.07 -17.34
N ALA A 270 5.13 33.75 -17.41
CA ALA A 270 6.31 32.98 -17.74
C ALA A 270 7.64 33.71 -18.02
N GLN A 271 8.74 33.10 -17.57
CA GLN A 271 9.76 32.58 -18.50
C GLN A 271 10.77 31.64 -17.84
N ASP A 272 11.18 30.66 -18.63
CA ASP A 272 12.16 29.62 -18.41
C ASP A 272 13.56 30.14 -18.07
N THR A 273 14.33 29.37 -17.30
CA THR A 273 15.81 29.41 -17.37
C THR A 273 16.44 28.05 -17.00
N ILE A 274 16.84 27.34 -18.06
CA ILE A 274 18.17 26.76 -18.33
C ILE A 274 18.90 25.96 -17.22
N CYS A 275 19.26 24.75 -17.66
CA CYS A 275 20.13 23.74 -17.08
C CYS A 275 21.55 24.25 -16.73
N THR A 276 22.03 23.95 -15.52
CA THR A 276 23.46 23.97 -15.13
C THR A 276 23.77 22.83 -14.14
N PRO A 277 25.04 22.37 -14.01
CA PRO A 277 25.39 20.99 -13.72
C PRO A 277 25.49 20.65 -12.22
N GLN A 278 25.38 19.35 -11.96
CA GLN A 278 25.49 18.66 -10.68
C GLN A 278 26.75 19.01 -9.86
N PRO A 279 26.63 19.17 -8.53
CA PRO A 279 27.69 18.84 -7.60
C PRO A 279 27.52 17.40 -7.09
N HIS A 280 28.45 16.57 -7.54
CA HIS A 280 28.97 15.32 -6.98
C HIS A 280 28.63 15.08 -5.49
N LEU A 281 27.78 14.06 -5.24
CA LEU A 281 27.59 13.46 -3.93
C LEU A 281 28.75 12.52 -3.57
N PRO A 282 29.14 12.42 -2.28
CA PRO A 282 30.22 11.54 -1.84
C PRO A 282 29.89 10.05 -2.07
N HIS A 283 30.86 9.37 -2.66
CA HIS A 283 30.87 7.99 -3.17
C HIS A 283 30.55 6.88 -2.14
N LEU A 284 30.36 7.21 -0.85
CA LEU A 284 30.11 6.22 0.22
C LEU A 284 28.64 5.77 0.33
N VAL A 285 27.68 6.54 -0.19
CA VAL A 285 26.24 6.22 -0.01
C VAL A 285 25.75 5.17 -1.02
N TYR A 286 26.33 5.14 -2.23
CA TYR A 286 25.95 4.16 -3.26
C TYR A 286 26.45 2.73 -2.97
N LYS A 287 27.55 2.59 -2.21
CA LYS A 287 28.16 1.27 -1.95
C LYS A 287 27.34 0.38 -1.00
N PHE A 288 26.38 0.93 -0.26
CA PHE A 288 25.56 0.18 0.70
C PHE A 288 24.23 -0.34 0.15
N LEU A 289 23.73 0.20 -0.97
CA LEU A 289 22.47 -0.26 -1.57
C LEU A 289 22.65 -1.43 -2.56
N PHE A 290 23.88 -1.74 -2.97
CA PHE A 290 24.18 -2.81 -3.94
C PHE A 290 24.69 -4.13 -3.32
N HIS A 291 24.74 -4.24 -2.00
CA HIS A 291 25.18 -5.46 -1.28
C HIS A 291 24.08 -6.13 -0.45
N LEU A 292 22.82 -5.74 -0.67
CA LEU A 292 21.64 -6.32 -0.03
C LEU A 292 20.58 -6.76 -1.06
N ALA A 293 21.03 -7.21 -2.23
CA ALA A 293 20.25 -7.96 -3.21
C ALA A 293 20.94 -9.31 -3.45
#